data_AF-A0A7K9G0Z2-F1
#
_entry.id   AF-A0A7K9G0Z2-F1
#
_cell.length_a   1.000
_cell.length_b   1.000
_cell.length_c   1.000
_cell.angle_alpha   90.00
_cell.angle_beta   90.00
_cell.angle_gamma   90.00
#
_symmetry.space_group_name_H-M   'P 1'
#
loop_
_entity.id
_entity.type
_entity.pdbx_description
1 polymer ?
#
loop_
_entity_poly.entity_id
_entity_poly.type
_entity_poly.pdbx_seq_one_letter_code
_entity_poly.pdbx_strand_id
1 'polypeptide(L)'
;QGKRLADLSKRLGLRHVVYSGLENVNQLTGGWLEVLHFDGKGVVEEYFQKVGVPTTSIRLPFYFENFLSMFKPQKAAQGDTYVLALPMGDTPMDGMAVEDIGPVVVCLLKSPEEYVGRVIGLSTGKLTEAEYATVVSQQMGKTMKASRISPEYEKGGSPGAKEMAAVFRFYALKPDRNVDLTMKLNPKARTFPQWVADNKAAF
;
A
#
# COMPACT_ATOMS: atom_id res chain seq x y z
N GLN A 1 5.31 11.78 -16.74
CA GLN A 1 6.54 10.95 -16.84
C GLN A 1 6.22 9.51 -17.26
N GLY A 2 5.29 8.81 -16.58
CA GLY A 2 4.93 7.42 -16.90
C GLY A 2 4.55 7.14 -18.36
N LYS A 3 3.66 7.94 -18.98
CA LYS A 3 3.30 7.78 -20.41
C LYS A 3 4.52 7.80 -21.36
N ARG A 4 5.48 8.70 -21.11
CA ARG A 4 6.73 8.76 -21.88
C ARG A 4 7.55 7.47 -21.74
N LEU A 5 7.58 6.85 -20.56
CA LEU A 5 8.25 5.56 -20.36
C LEU A 5 7.52 4.42 -21.09
N ALA A 6 6.19 4.47 -21.18
CA ALA A 6 5.42 3.51 -21.97
C ALA A 6 5.73 3.65 -23.48
N ASP A 7 5.73 4.87 -24.00
CA ASP A 7 6.07 5.15 -25.40
C ASP A 7 7.50 4.69 -25.74
N LEU A 8 8.45 4.97 -24.84
CA LEU A 8 9.83 4.51 -24.95
C LEU A 8 9.93 2.98 -24.94
N SER A 9 9.26 2.33 -24.00
CA SER A 9 9.22 0.87 -23.88
C SER A 9 8.68 0.22 -25.15
N LYS A 10 7.63 0.80 -25.72
CA LYS A 10 7.04 0.34 -26.98
C LYS A 10 8.01 0.50 -28.14
N ARG A 11 8.58 1.70 -28.30
CA ARG A 11 9.51 2.03 -29.38
C ARG A 11 10.77 1.17 -29.36
N LEU A 12 11.28 0.85 -28.17
CA LEU A 12 12.48 0.04 -27.99
C LEU A 12 12.20 -1.47 -27.97
N GLY A 13 10.93 -1.89 -28.05
CA GLY A 13 10.56 -3.31 -28.07
C GLY A 13 10.89 -4.05 -26.76
N LEU A 14 10.72 -3.40 -25.61
CA LEU A 14 10.94 -4.07 -24.32
C LEU A 14 10.01 -5.28 -24.18
N ARG A 15 10.58 -6.41 -23.77
CA ARG A 15 9.87 -7.71 -23.68
C ARG A 15 8.97 -7.83 -22.46
N HIS A 16 9.28 -7.10 -21.39
CA HIS A 16 8.47 -7.06 -20.18
C HIS A 16 8.78 -5.81 -19.37
N VAL A 17 7.75 -5.15 -18.86
CA VAL A 17 7.82 -4.05 -17.91
C VAL A 17 7.02 -4.43 -16.67
N VAL A 18 7.62 -4.35 -15.49
CA VAL A 18 6.87 -4.38 -14.22
C VAL A 18 6.67 -2.94 -13.78
N TYR A 19 5.42 -2.49 -13.76
CA TYR A 19 5.06 -1.12 -13.40
C TYR A 19 4.49 -1.08 -11.97
N SER A 20 4.99 -0.17 -11.13
CA SER A 20 4.37 0.11 -9.83
C SER A 20 3.21 1.09 -10.03
N GLY A 21 2.03 0.53 -10.26
CA GLY A 21 0.78 1.24 -10.45
C GLY A 21 0.01 1.44 -9.16
N LEU A 22 -1.13 2.10 -9.29
CA LEU A 22 -2.22 2.22 -8.31
C LEU A 22 -3.52 2.40 -9.10
N GLU A 23 -4.65 2.27 -8.43
CA GLU A 23 -5.97 2.46 -9.03
C GLU A 23 -6.19 3.86 -9.62
N ASN A 24 -7.01 3.95 -10.66
CA ASN A 24 -7.65 5.21 -11.06
C ASN A 24 -8.91 5.42 -10.20
N VAL A 25 -8.71 5.89 -8.97
CA VAL A 25 -9.77 6.05 -7.96
C VAL A 25 -10.88 6.98 -8.44
N ASN A 26 -10.52 8.09 -9.07
CA ASN A 26 -11.48 9.04 -9.65
C ASN A 26 -12.41 8.35 -10.66
N GLN A 27 -11.84 7.58 -11.59
CA GLN A 27 -12.65 6.82 -12.55
C GLN A 27 -13.47 5.71 -11.89
N LEU A 28 -12.86 4.93 -10.98
CA LEU A 28 -13.53 3.81 -10.29
C LEU A 28 -14.71 4.27 -9.43
N THR A 29 -14.61 5.47 -8.87
CA THR A 29 -15.65 6.05 -8.01
C THR A 29 -16.63 6.92 -8.80
N GLY A 30 -16.47 7.09 -10.11
CA GLY A 30 -17.33 8.01 -10.87
C GLY A 30 -17.18 9.47 -10.43
N GLY A 31 -16.00 9.83 -9.92
CA GLY A 31 -15.60 11.21 -9.60
C GLY A 31 -15.92 11.70 -8.19
N TRP A 32 -16.57 10.91 -7.34
CA TRP A 32 -16.87 11.36 -5.96
C TRP A 32 -15.64 11.33 -5.04
N LEU A 33 -14.61 10.54 -5.36
CA LEU A 33 -13.35 10.50 -4.64
C LEU A 33 -12.18 10.69 -5.61
N GLU A 34 -11.31 11.64 -5.33
CA GLU A 34 -10.06 11.85 -6.06
C GLU A 34 -8.89 11.58 -5.12
N VAL A 35 -7.90 10.81 -5.61
CA VAL A 35 -6.66 10.52 -4.91
C VAL A 35 -5.53 10.70 -5.91
N LEU A 36 -5.04 11.93 -6.04
CA LEU A 36 -4.17 12.38 -7.14
C LEU A 36 -2.98 11.45 -7.43
N HIS A 37 -2.26 10.98 -6.39
CA HIS A 37 -1.12 10.08 -6.58
C HIS A 37 -1.50 8.63 -6.95
N PHE A 38 -2.74 8.20 -6.70
CA PHE A 38 -3.31 6.95 -7.21
C PHE A 38 -3.74 7.17 -8.66
N ASP A 39 -4.58 8.19 -8.90
CA ASP A 39 -5.20 8.47 -10.20
C ASP A 39 -4.17 8.63 -11.31
N GLY A 40 -3.09 9.40 -11.04
CA GLY A 40 -2.00 9.57 -12.00
C GLY A 40 -1.30 8.26 -12.38
N LYS A 41 -1.19 7.30 -11.45
CA LYS A 41 -0.62 5.97 -11.72
C LYS A 41 -1.62 5.07 -12.44
N GLY A 42 -2.90 5.12 -12.09
CA GLY A 42 -3.96 4.39 -12.79
C GLY A 42 -4.05 4.76 -14.27
N VAL A 43 -4.03 6.07 -14.57
CA VAL A 43 -3.97 6.59 -15.95
C VAL A 43 -2.74 6.09 -16.72
N VAL A 44 -1.60 5.91 -16.05
CA VAL A 44 -0.38 5.38 -16.67
C VAL A 44 -0.47 3.87 -16.87
N GLU A 45 -1.02 3.14 -15.91
CA GLU A 45 -1.28 1.69 -15.98
C GLU A 45 -2.15 1.35 -17.21
N GLU A 46 -3.29 2.05 -17.35
CA GLU A 46 -4.18 1.93 -18.52
C GLU A 46 -3.45 2.29 -19.82
N TYR A 47 -2.57 3.29 -19.77
CA TYR A 47 -1.83 3.72 -20.96
C TYR A 47 -0.82 2.68 -21.42
N PHE A 48 -0.09 2.02 -20.52
CA PHE A 48 0.81 0.91 -20.86
C PHE A 48 0.06 -0.21 -21.61
N GLN A 49 -1.14 -0.55 -21.14
CA GLN A 49 -2.01 -1.53 -21.80
C GLN A 49 -2.48 -1.03 -23.17
N LYS A 50 -2.95 0.23 -23.25
CA LYS A 50 -3.45 0.84 -24.48
C LYS A 50 -2.42 0.88 -25.61
N VAL A 51 -1.15 1.17 -25.29
CA VAL A 51 -0.07 1.21 -26.31
C VAL A 51 0.53 -0.17 -26.61
N GLY A 52 0.01 -1.22 -25.97
CA GLY A 52 0.41 -2.60 -26.20
C GLY A 52 1.86 -2.88 -25.83
N VAL A 53 2.31 -2.36 -24.69
CA VAL A 53 3.58 -2.76 -24.07
C VAL A 53 3.32 -4.01 -23.21
N PRO A 54 4.17 -5.05 -23.28
CA PRO A 54 4.06 -6.21 -22.39
C PRO A 54 4.31 -5.78 -20.94
N THR A 55 3.25 -5.54 -20.17
CA THR A 55 3.35 -4.96 -18.83
C THR A 55 2.61 -5.79 -17.81
N THR A 56 3.21 -5.98 -16.64
CA THR A 56 2.51 -6.40 -15.41
C THR A 56 2.47 -5.21 -14.47
N SER A 57 1.30 -4.84 -13.98
CA SER A 57 1.18 -3.82 -12.95
C SER A 57 1.15 -4.46 -11.57
N ILE A 58 1.94 -3.93 -10.64
CA ILE A 58 1.84 -4.24 -9.21
C ILE A 58 1.30 -3.01 -8.48
N ARG A 59 0.25 -3.21 -7.68
CA ARG A 59 -0.35 -2.16 -6.85
C ARG A 59 0.02 -2.42 -5.41
N LEU A 60 0.79 -1.48 -4.87
CA LEU A 60 1.34 -1.63 -3.53
C LEU A 60 0.29 -1.23 -2.47
N PRO A 61 0.24 -1.93 -1.32
CA PRO A 61 -0.63 -1.58 -0.21
C PRO A 61 0.06 -0.54 0.68
N PHE A 62 -0.45 -0.33 1.89
CA PHE A 62 0.23 0.49 2.89
C PHE A 62 1.57 -0.14 3.30
N TYR A 63 2.64 0.66 3.31
CA TYR A 63 3.95 0.19 3.74
C TYR A 63 4.05 0.09 5.25
N PHE A 64 4.59 -1.02 5.76
CA PHE A 64 4.84 -1.13 7.20
C PHE A 64 5.84 -0.06 7.69
N GLU A 65 6.77 0.35 6.83
CA GLU A 65 7.75 1.42 7.07
C GLU A 65 7.09 2.77 7.42
N ASN A 66 5.83 2.98 7.03
CA ASN A 66 5.07 4.17 7.41
C ASN A 66 4.84 4.26 8.92
N PHE A 67 4.84 3.13 9.65
CA PHE A 67 4.76 3.10 11.12
C PHE A 67 6.06 3.55 11.82
N LEU A 68 7.14 3.79 11.07
CA LEU A 68 8.38 4.37 11.61
C LEU A 68 8.51 5.85 11.28
N SER A 69 7.61 6.39 10.45
CA SER A 69 7.63 7.76 9.96
C SER A 69 6.30 8.46 10.21
N MET A 70 5.48 8.65 9.18
CA MET A 70 4.23 9.44 9.23
C MET A 70 3.22 8.91 10.25
N PHE A 71 3.18 7.60 10.48
CA PHE A 71 2.25 6.94 11.40
C PHE A 71 2.96 6.34 12.61
N LYS A 72 4.14 6.90 12.96
CA LYS A 72 4.85 6.50 14.18
C LYS A 72 3.96 6.69 15.41
N PRO A 73 3.74 5.66 16.25
CA PRO A 73 2.95 5.79 17.46
C PRO A 73 3.47 6.92 18.35
N GLN A 74 2.56 7.77 18.82
CA GLN A 74 2.90 8.94 19.63
C GLN A 74 2.61 8.68 21.09
N LYS A 75 3.48 9.14 22.00
CA LYS A 75 3.24 9.02 23.44
C LYS A 75 2.02 9.84 23.84
N ALA A 76 1.12 9.25 24.62
CA ALA A 76 -0.02 9.96 25.20
C ALA A 76 0.43 10.95 26.28
N ALA A 77 -0.40 11.95 26.58
CA ALA A 77 -0.08 12.99 27.56
C ALA A 77 0.11 12.46 28.99
N GLN A 78 -0.46 11.28 29.32
CA GLN A 78 -0.40 10.69 30.65
C GLN A 78 0.04 9.22 30.59
N GLY A 79 0.97 8.86 31.48
CA GLY A 79 1.47 7.49 31.65
C GLY A 79 2.46 7.04 30.57
N ASP A 80 2.67 5.72 30.51
CA ASP A 80 3.51 5.06 29.50
C ASP A 80 2.65 4.37 28.41
N THR A 81 1.64 5.10 27.95
CA THR A 81 0.76 4.69 26.85
C THR A 81 1.12 5.44 25.59
N TYR A 82 1.05 4.76 24.46
CA TYR A 82 1.22 5.33 23.13
C TYR A 82 -0.07 5.14 22.33
N VAL A 83 -0.30 6.03 21.39
CA VAL A 83 -1.45 6.00 20.49
C VAL A 83 -0.93 5.78 19.08
N LEU A 84 -1.37 4.69 18.46
CA LEU A 84 -1.30 4.54 17.01
C LEU A 84 -2.52 5.27 16.44
N ALA A 85 -2.29 6.23 15.55
CA ALA A 85 -3.34 7.00 14.92
C ALA A 85 -3.40 6.68 13.43
N LEU A 86 -4.20 5.67 13.07
CA LEU A 86 -4.44 5.24 11.71
C LEU A 86 -5.94 5.39 11.43
N PRO A 87 -6.37 6.29 10.52
CA PRO A 87 -7.78 6.65 10.35
C PRO A 87 -8.54 5.59 9.52
N MET A 88 -8.61 4.38 10.06
CA MET A 88 -9.29 3.23 9.47
C MET A 88 -10.41 2.69 10.37
N GLY A 89 -10.51 3.17 11.62
CA GLY A 89 -11.42 2.63 12.62
C GLY A 89 -11.31 1.10 12.71
N ASP A 90 -12.45 0.42 12.54
CA ASP A 90 -12.54 -1.04 12.54
C ASP A 90 -12.39 -1.66 11.13
N THR A 91 -12.11 -0.84 10.09
CA THR A 91 -11.92 -1.35 8.74
C THR A 91 -10.51 -1.92 8.57
N PRO A 92 -10.36 -3.20 8.19
CA PRO A 92 -9.03 -3.77 7.99
C PRO A 92 -8.32 -3.19 6.76
N MET A 93 -7.02 -2.92 6.89
CA MET A 93 -6.17 -2.35 5.85
C MET A 93 -5.07 -3.34 5.45
N ASP A 94 -4.92 -3.55 4.13
CA ASP A 94 -3.80 -4.30 3.56
C ASP A 94 -2.47 -3.59 3.81
N GLY A 95 -1.42 -4.37 4.09
CA GLY A 95 -0.07 -3.85 4.18
C GLY A 95 1.00 -4.85 3.79
N MET A 96 2.20 -4.35 3.51
CA MET A 96 3.40 -5.15 3.28
C MET A 96 4.67 -4.35 3.58
N ALA A 97 5.78 -5.05 3.80
CA ALA A 97 7.09 -4.40 3.88
C ALA A 97 7.60 -4.03 2.48
N VAL A 98 8.22 -2.85 2.34
CA VAL A 98 8.76 -2.37 1.06
C VAL A 98 9.87 -3.30 0.53
N GLU A 99 10.74 -3.77 1.42
CA GLU A 99 11.84 -4.67 1.05
C GLU A 99 11.35 -5.99 0.43
N ASP A 100 10.15 -6.44 0.79
CA ASP A 100 9.59 -7.71 0.34
C ASP A 100 8.97 -7.63 -1.06
N ILE A 101 8.91 -6.43 -1.65
CA ILE A 101 8.51 -6.20 -3.04
C ILE A 101 9.57 -6.73 -4.01
N GLY A 102 10.86 -6.63 -3.67
CA GLY A 102 11.97 -7.02 -4.55
C GLY A 102 11.85 -8.46 -5.08
N PRO A 103 11.71 -9.47 -4.20
CA PRO A 103 11.52 -10.86 -4.62
C PRO A 103 10.26 -11.08 -5.47
N VAL A 104 9.16 -10.36 -5.19
CA VAL A 104 7.95 -10.39 -6.03
C VAL A 104 8.28 -9.94 -7.46
N VAL A 105 8.95 -8.81 -7.62
CA VAL A 105 9.36 -8.29 -8.94
C VAL A 105 10.29 -9.28 -9.66
N VAL A 106 11.24 -9.89 -8.95
CA VAL A 106 12.13 -10.92 -9.52
C VAL A 106 11.32 -12.13 -10.02
N CYS A 107 10.30 -12.57 -9.27
CA CYS A 107 9.42 -13.66 -9.70
C CYS A 107 8.67 -13.30 -11.00
N LEU A 108 8.07 -12.10 -11.05
CA LEU A 108 7.35 -11.63 -12.23
C LEU A 108 8.26 -11.56 -13.48
N LEU A 109 9.48 -11.06 -13.32
CA LEU A 109 10.45 -10.94 -14.42
C LEU A 109 10.97 -12.30 -14.93
N LYS A 110 10.93 -13.34 -14.09
CA LYS A 110 11.35 -14.70 -14.47
C LYS A 110 10.26 -15.50 -15.17
N SER A 111 9.00 -15.08 -15.07
CA SER A 111 7.84 -15.78 -15.65
C SER A 111 6.89 -14.81 -16.36
N PRO A 112 7.37 -13.98 -17.31
CA PRO A 112 6.56 -12.96 -17.97
C PRO A 112 5.30 -13.54 -18.66
N GLU A 113 5.37 -14.76 -19.18
CA GLU A 113 4.26 -15.46 -19.84
C GLU A 113 3.05 -15.71 -18.90
N GLU A 114 3.26 -15.83 -17.59
CA GLU A 114 2.19 -16.02 -16.61
C GLU A 114 1.55 -14.68 -16.18
N TYR A 115 2.32 -13.57 -16.28
CA TYR A 115 1.95 -12.32 -15.60
C TYR A 115 1.79 -11.09 -16.49
N VAL A 116 2.27 -11.11 -17.74
CA VAL A 116 2.05 -10.00 -18.67
C VAL A 116 0.55 -9.78 -18.88
N GLY A 117 0.12 -8.52 -18.84
CA GLY A 117 -1.28 -8.11 -18.92
C GLY A 117 -2.01 -8.13 -17.58
N ARG A 118 -1.44 -8.72 -16.52
CA ARG A 118 -2.06 -8.76 -15.19
C ARG A 118 -1.83 -7.47 -14.41
N VAL A 119 -2.81 -7.16 -13.58
CA VAL A 119 -2.73 -6.14 -12.53
C VAL A 119 -2.84 -6.89 -11.20
N ILE A 120 -1.87 -6.70 -10.31
CA ILE A 120 -1.73 -7.50 -9.09
C ILE A 120 -1.66 -6.57 -7.88
N GLY A 121 -2.68 -6.62 -7.04
CA GLY A 121 -2.65 -5.96 -5.74
C GLY A 121 -1.85 -6.78 -4.73
N LEU A 122 -0.76 -6.22 -4.19
CA LEU A 122 0.11 -6.91 -3.23
C LEU A 122 -0.35 -6.69 -1.79
N SER A 123 -0.20 -7.69 -0.94
CA SER A 123 -0.46 -7.61 0.50
C SER A 123 0.14 -8.82 1.21
N THR A 124 0.68 -8.64 2.42
CA THR A 124 1.11 -9.77 3.28
C THR A 124 0.18 -9.97 4.48
N GLY A 125 -0.88 -9.17 4.57
CA GLY A 125 -1.84 -9.25 5.65
C GLY A 125 -2.77 -8.05 5.67
N LYS A 126 -3.94 -8.25 6.27
CA LYS A 126 -5.00 -7.27 6.41
C LYS A 126 -5.39 -7.19 7.87
N LEU A 127 -5.16 -6.04 8.49
CA LEU A 127 -5.33 -5.83 9.93
C LEU A 127 -6.08 -4.52 10.19
N THR A 128 -6.88 -4.49 11.24
CA THR A 128 -7.49 -3.27 11.80
C THR A 128 -6.45 -2.45 12.56
N GLU A 129 -6.74 -1.16 12.82
CA GLU A 129 -5.88 -0.31 13.65
C GLU A 129 -5.65 -0.93 15.05
N ALA A 130 -6.68 -1.55 15.62
CA ALA A 130 -6.60 -2.23 16.92
C ALA A 130 -5.65 -3.44 16.89
N GLU A 131 -5.67 -4.23 15.82
CA GLU A 131 -4.76 -5.36 15.64
C GLU A 131 -3.32 -4.89 15.40
N TYR A 132 -3.11 -3.87 14.56
CA TYR A 132 -1.80 -3.23 14.40
C TYR A 132 -1.25 -2.74 15.75
N ALA A 133 -2.06 -2.02 16.54
CA ALA A 133 -1.68 -1.55 17.87
C ALA A 133 -1.35 -2.71 18.82
N THR A 134 -2.13 -3.79 18.79
CA THR A 134 -1.90 -5.00 19.60
C THR A 134 -0.56 -5.64 19.28
N VAL A 135 -0.24 -5.82 17.99
CA VAL A 135 1.04 -6.40 17.55
C VAL A 135 2.21 -5.55 18.01
N VAL A 136 2.15 -4.22 17.81
CA VAL A 136 3.22 -3.32 18.27
C VAL A 136 3.33 -3.36 19.80
N SER A 137 2.21 -3.37 20.52
CA SER A 137 2.19 -3.43 21.99
C SER A 137 2.93 -4.67 22.50
N GLN A 138 2.60 -5.84 21.96
CA GLN A 138 3.21 -7.12 22.34
C GLN A 138 4.71 -7.16 22.04
N GLN A 139 5.13 -6.64 20.88
CA GLN A 139 6.53 -6.70 20.46
C GLN A 139 7.43 -5.69 21.19
N MET A 140 6.87 -4.54 21.58
CA MET A 140 7.59 -3.44 22.23
C MET A 140 7.50 -3.47 23.76
N GLY A 141 6.61 -4.29 24.35
CA GLY A 141 6.38 -4.32 25.79
C GLY A 141 5.78 -3.03 26.35
N LYS A 142 5.12 -2.23 25.50
CA LYS A 142 4.51 -0.93 25.85
C LYS A 142 3.02 -0.97 25.59
N THR A 143 2.23 -0.23 26.36
CA THR A 143 0.78 -0.13 26.10
C THR A 143 0.54 0.70 24.84
N MET A 144 -0.06 0.10 23.81
CA MET A 144 -0.52 0.81 22.60
C MET A 144 -2.03 0.86 22.56
N LYS A 145 -2.59 2.01 22.20
CA LYS A 145 -4.02 2.20 21.94
C LYS A 145 -4.23 2.62 20.49
N ALA A 146 -5.28 2.10 19.88
CA ALA A 146 -5.81 2.60 18.62
C ALA A 146 -6.53 3.94 18.85
N SER A 147 -6.37 4.88 17.93
CA SER A 147 -7.09 6.16 17.98
C SER A 147 -8.59 6.00 17.67
N ARG A 148 -8.94 4.99 16.87
CA ARG A 148 -10.28 4.72 16.33
C ARG A 148 -10.86 5.89 15.54
N ILE A 149 -9.98 6.67 14.91
CA ILE A 149 -10.39 7.73 14.00
C ILE A 149 -10.95 7.07 12.73
N SER A 150 -12.11 7.53 12.26
CA SER A 150 -12.71 7.00 11.05
C SER A 150 -12.11 7.64 9.78
N PRO A 151 -12.11 6.95 8.63
CA PRO A 151 -11.66 7.51 7.36
C PRO A 151 -12.40 8.79 6.92
N GLU A 152 -13.62 8.99 7.40
CA GLU A 152 -14.44 10.18 7.11
C GLU A 152 -13.93 11.44 7.82
N TYR A 153 -13.09 11.29 8.85
CA TYR A 153 -12.57 12.40 9.64
C TYR A 153 -11.68 13.33 8.83
N GLU A 154 -12.18 14.52 8.53
CA GLU A 154 -11.39 15.64 8.03
C GLU A 154 -11.21 16.67 9.14
N LYS A 155 -10.02 16.73 9.75
CA LYS A 155 -9.61 17.94 10.46
C LYS A 155 -9.04 18.91 9.44
N GLY A 156 -9.52 20.16 9.45
CA GLY A 156 -8.97 21.23 8.63
C GLY A 156 -7.44 21.23 8.67
N GLY A 157 -6.82 21.23 7.50
CA GLY A 157 -5.39 20.93 7.38
C GLY A 157 -4.89 21.12 5.96
N SER A 158 -3.56 21.19 5.84
CA SER A 158 -2.80 21.42 4.61
C SER A 158 -3.22 20.48 3.46
N PRO A 159 -2.89 20.82 2.18
CA PRO A 159 -3.19 19.97 1.03
C PRO A 159 -2.82 18.49 1.21
N GLY A 160 -1.69 18.19 1.84
CA GLY A 160 -1.26 16.81 2.10
C GLY A 160 -2.16 16.05 3.08
N ALA A 161 -2.78 16.73 4.06
CA ALA A 161 -3.73 16.09 4.98
C ALA A 161 -5.02 15.67 4.27
N LYS A 162 -5.51 16.51 3.34
CA LYS A 162 -6.69 16.19 2.52
C LYS A 162 -6.42 15.00 1.59
N GLU A 163 -5.26 14.99 0.95
CA GLU A 163 -4.87 13.86 0.10
C GLU A 163 -4.79 12.56 0.90
N MET A 164 -4.21 12.58 2.10
CA MET A 164 -4.12 11.39 2.93
C MET A 164 -5.48 10.90 3.44
N ALA A 165 -6.39 11.81 3.79
CA ALA A 165 -7.77 11.44 4.11
C ALA A 165 -8.45 10.73 2.93
N ALA A 166 -8.23 11.20 1.70
CA ALA A 166 -8.77 10.56 0.50
C ALA A 166 -8.19 9.15 0.27
N VAL A 167 -6.90 8.93 0.56
CA VAL A 167 -6.30 7.58 0.54
C VAL A 167 -7.00 6.63 1.50
N PHE A 168 -7.20 7.04 2.76
CA PHE A 168 -7.84 6.17 3.74
C PHE A 168 -9.31 5.91 3.44
N ARG A 169 -10.03 6.90 2.88
CA ARG A 169 -11.38 6.67 2.33
C ARG A 169 -11.36 5.61 1.23
N PHE A 170 -10.37 5.66 0.34
CA PHE A 170 -10.24 4.64 -0.69
C PHE A 170 -9.89 3.26 -0.10
N TYR A 171 -8.98 3.18 0.88
CA TYR A 171 -8.69 1.93 1.58
C TYR A 171 -9.92 1.36 2.30
N ALA A 172 -10.81 2.21 2.81
CA ALA A 172 -12.05 1.78 3.43
C ALA A 172 -13.02 1.12 2.43
N LEU A 173 -12.87 1.39 1.11
CA LEU A 173 -13.58 0.69 0.04
C LEU A 173 -12.99 -0.70 -0.26
N LYS A 174 -11.98 -1.15 0.49
CA LYS A 174 -11.36 -2.49 0.41
C LYS A 174 -10.84 -2.78 -1.00
N PRO A 175 -9.82 -2.03 -1.48
CA PRO A 175 -9.27 -2.26 -2.81
C PRO A 175 -8.78 -3.69 -2.99
N ASP A 176 -8.78 -4.17 -4.23
CA ASP A 176 -8.38 -5.54 -4.56
C ASP A 176 -6.88 -5.74 -4.25
N ARG A 177 -6.61 -6.61 -3.28
CA ARG A 177 -5.28 -7.01 -2.83
C ARG A 177 -5.33 -8.50 -2.54
N ASN A 178 -4.34 -9.25 -3.03
CA ASN A 178 -4.35 -10.71 -2.99
C ASN A 178 -3.17 -11.23 -2.17
N VAL A 179 -3.44 -11.60 -0.91
CA VAL A 179 -2.42 -12.12 0.01
C VAL A 179 -1.86 -13.44 -0.49
N ASP A 180 -2.70 -14.38 -0.92
CA ASP A 180 -2.26 -15.71 -1.35
C ASP A 180 -1.31 -15.63 -2.56
N LEU A 181 -1.66 -14.80 -3.55
CA LEU A 181 -0.80 -14.56 -4.72
C LEU A 181 0.49 -13.86 -4.33
N THR A 182 0.44 -12.87 -3.42
CA THR A 182 1.65 -12.20 -2.93
C THR A 182 2.59 -13.19 -2.25
N MET A 183 2.06 -14.07 -1.41
CA MET A 183 2.82 -15.12 -0.72
C MET A 183 3.30 -16.22 -1.68
N LYS A 184 2.58 -16.50 -2.78
CA LYS A 184 3.08 -17.36 -3.86
C LYS A 184 4.29 -16.73 -4.56
N LEU A 185 4.23 -15.43 -4.86
CA LEU A 185 5.29 -14.68 -5.54
C LEU A 185 6.51 -14.44 -4.64
N ASN A 186 6.29 -14.29 -3.33
CA ASN A 186 7.34 -14.22 -2.32
C ASN A 186 6.90 -14.94 -1.03
N PRO A 187 7.22 -16.24 -0.88
CA PRO A 187 6.88 -17.02 0.31
C PRO A 187 7.58 -16.55 1.59
N LYS A 188 8.59 -15.69 1.47
CA LYS A 188 9.33 -15.10 2.59
C LYS A 188 8.87 -13.67 2.91
N ALA A 189 7.85 -13.15 2.23
CA ALA A 189 7.32 -11.83 2.53
C ALA A 189 6.79 -11.82 3.97
N ARG A 190 7.18 -10.81 4.73
CA ARG A 190 6.89 -10.73 6.16
C ARG A 190 5.47 -10.26 6.36
N THR A 191 4.76 -10.96 7.24
CA THR A 191 3.55 -10.45 7.89
C THR A 191 3.91 -9.29 8.81
N PHE A 192 2.93 -8.48 9.21
CA PHE A 192 3.19 -7.35 10.11
C PHE A 192 3.88 -7.74 11.43
N PRO A 193 3.47 -8.81 12.15
CA PRO A 193 4.18 -9.23 13.37
C PRO A 193 5.64 -9.61 13.14
N GLN A 194 5.96 -10.28 12.03
CA GLN A 194 7.33 -10.63 11.67
C GLN A 194 8.15 -9.37 11.39
N TRP A 195 7.61 -8.45 10.60
CA TRP A 195 8.29 -7.20 10.27
C TRP A 195 8.52 -6.32 11.51
N VAL A 196 7.56 -6.22 12.45
CA VAL A 196 7.77 -5.47 13.71
C VAL A 196 8.86 -6.12 14.56
N ALA A 197 8.93 -7.46 14.59
CA ALA A 197 9.98 -8.17 15.32
C ALA A 197 11.38 -7.87 14.75
N ASP A 198 11.52 -7.77 13.42
CA ASP A 198 12.77 -7.40 12.75
C ASP A 198 13.15 -5.93 12.98
N ASN A 199 12.17 -5.04 13.19
CA ASN A 199 12.35 -3.58 13.23
C ASN A 199 12.18 -2.96 14.63
N LYS A 200 12.20 -3.75 15.71
CA LYS A 200 11.98 -3.25 17.08
C LYS A 200 12.81 -2.03 17.47
N ALA A 201 14.07 -1.99 17.02
CA ALA A 201 14.99 -0.90 17.36
C ALA A 201 14.62 0.45 16.73
N ALA A 202 13.77 0.47 15.69
CA ALA A 202 13.37 1.69 14.99
C ALA A 202 12.08 2.33 15.56
N PHE A 203 11.34 1.60 16.40
CA PHE A 203 10.10 2.07 17.05
C PHE A 203 10.37 3.02 18.23
#